data_AF-A0A4U9WM38-F1
#
_entry.id   AF-A0A4U9WM38-F1
#
_cell.length_a   1.000
_cell.length_b   1.000
_cell.length_c   1.000
_cell.angle_alpha   90.00
_cell.angle_beta   90.00
_cell.angle_gamma   90.00
#
_symmetry.space_group_name_H-M   'P 1'
#
loop_
_entity.id
_entity.type
_entity.pdbx_description
1 polymer ?
#
loop_
_entity_poly.entity_id
_entity_poly.type
_entity_poly.pdbx_seq_one_letter_code
_entity_poly.pdbx_strand_id
1 'polypeptide(L)'
;MVDLFNQQFFAQPEEQVVGEYKKLMDSYIGQDRVCVEHIRALHRLGYLPLHIKGLDEGSKVKMKVPVLTITNTREEFFWLVNYLETVISAELWKASTNATIAHHYRKICQMWAAKTCDDVAHLDFQCHDFSFRGMSGMHDVAQAGTGHLLSFKGTDNIPAVLYAQKYYPTAEDYFVAGSIPATEHSVMCMGEQANGDRNVPPPD
;
A
#
# COMPACT_ATOMS: atom_id res chain seq x y z
N MET A 1 0.70 2.75 -11.80
CA MET A 1 0.42 1.81 -12.91
C MET A 1 0.74 2.43 -14.28
N VAL A 2 0.12 3.56 -14.65
CA VAL A 2 0.38 4.23 -15.94
C VAL A 2 1.87 4.54 -16.12
N ASP A 3 2.52 5.13 -15.13
CA ASP A 3 3.96 5.42 -15.19
C ASP A 3 4.83 4.17 -15.35
N LEU A 4 4.44 3.06 -14.70
CA LEU A 4 5.15 1.80 -14.81
C LEU A 4 5.07 1.25 -16.24
N PHE A 5 3.88 1.25 -16.85
CA PHE A 5 3.74 0.85 -18.26
C PHE A 5 4.49 1.80 -19.20
N ASN A 6 4.42 3.11 -18.97
CA ASN A 6 5.16 4.08 -19.77
C ASN A 6 6.67 3.81 -19.71
N GLN A 7 7.22 3.58 -18.53
CA GLN A 7 8.66 3.42 -18.33
C GLN A 7 9.18 2.01 -18.69
N GLN A 8 8.46 0.96 -18.30
CA GLN A 8 8.92 -0.43 -18.38
C GLN A 8 8.38 -1.19 -19.59
N PHE A 9 7.37 -0.63 -20.29
CA PHE A 9 6.76 -1.28 -21.45
C PHE A 9 6.86 -0.39 -22.70
N PHE A 10 6.21 0.77 -22.72
CA PHE A 10 6.13 1.61 -23.93
C PHE A 10 7.45 2.32 -24.28
N ALA A 11 8.24 2.74 -23.28
CA ALA A 11 9.54 3.38 -23.51
C ALA A 11 10.68 2.38 -23.81
N GLN A 12 10.43 1.08 -23.61
CA GLN A 12 11.42 0.04 -23.90
C GLN A 12 11.35 -0.39 -25.38
N PRO A 13 12.44 -0.89 -25.98
CA PRO A 13 12.41 -1.40 -27.35
C PRO A 13 11.37 -2.51 -27.53
N GLU A 14 10.55 -2.43 -28.58
CA GLU A 14 9.47 -3.40 -28.87
C GLU A 14 10.00 -4.85 -28.85
N GLU A 15 11.11 -5.11 -29.55
CA GLU A 15 11.70 -6.45 -29.64
C GLU A 15 12.19 -6.98 -28.30
N GLN A 16 12.63 -6.10 -27.39
CA GLN A 16 13.00 -6.52 -26.04
C GLN A 16 11.77 -6.96 -25.26
N VAL A 17 10.73 -6.12 -25.21
CA VAL A 17 9.50 -6.39 -24.44
C VAL A 17 8.79 -7.65 -24.96
N VAL A 18 8.63 -7.74 -26.29
CA VAL A 18 7.98 -8.88 -26.94
C VAL A 18 8.82 -10.14 -26.79
N GLY A 19 10.16 -10.03 -26.90
CA GLY A 19 11.08 -11.15 -26.73
C GLY A 19 11.10 -11.70 -25.30
N GLU A 20 11.11 -10.83 -24.29
CA GLU A 20 11.03 -11.21 -22.88
C GLU A 20 9.71 -11.93 -22.57
N TYR A 21 8.59 -11.37 -23.04
CA TYR A 21 7.27 -12.01 -22.91
C TYR A 21 7.23 -13.39 -23.58
N LYS A 22 7.72 -13.49 -24.83
CA LYS A 22 7.78 -14.74 -25.58
C LYS A 22 8.57 -15.80 -24.82
N LYS A 23 9.77 -15.45 -24.38
CA LYS A 23 10.67 -16.34 -23.65
C LYS A 23 10.01 -16.86 -22.39
N LEU A 24 9.34 -15.99 -21.63
CA LEU A 24 8.63 -16.38 -20.42
C LEU A 24 7.49 -17.36 -20.73
N MET A 25 6.62 -17.01 -21.68
CA MET A 25 5.48 -17.86 -22.06
C MET A 25 5.92 -19.22 -22.61
N ASP A 26 6.90 -19.25 -23.51
CA ASP A 26 7.45 -20.48 -24.07
C ASP A 26 8.02 -21.39 -22.96
N SER A 27 8.70 -20.81 -21.97
CA SER A 27 9.27 -21.56 -20.84
C SER A 27 8.22 -22.10 -19.87
N TYR A 28 7.08 -21.42 -19.73
CA TYR A 28 6.08 -21.72 -18.70
C TYR A 28 4.97 -22.66 -19.21
N ILE A 29 4.49 -22.45 -20.43
CA ILE A 29 3.34 -23.19 -21.00
C ILE A 29 3.63 -23.88 -22.33
N GLY A 30 4.90 -23.84 -22.77
CA GLY A 30 5.39 -24.57 -23.93
C GLY A 30 5.62 -23.68 -25.16
N GLN A 31 6.51 -24.15 -26.02
CA GLN A 31 6.99 -23.45 -27.20
C GLN A 31 5.85 -23.04 -28.14
N ASP A 32 5.79 -21.74 -28.48
CA ASP A 32 4.86 -21.16 -29.46
C ASP A 32 3.37 -21.38 -29.15
N ARG A 33 3.04 -21.61 -27.86
CA ARG A 33 1.65 -21.82 -27.40
C ARG A 33 0.88 -20.51 -27.21
N VAL A 34 1.59 -19.39 -27.04
CA VAL A 34 1.00 -18.05 -26.93
C VAL A 34 1.52 -17.17 -28.05
N CYS A 35 0.59 -16.66 -28.87
CA CYS A 35 0.89 -15.67 -29.90
C CYS A 35 1.30 -14.34 -29.24
N VAL A 36 2.35 -13.69 -29.72
CA VAL A 36 2.85 -12.42 -29.14
C VAL A 36 2.33 -11.16 -29.84
N GLU A 37 1.61 -11.31 -30.95
CA GLU A 37 1.17 -10.16 -31.77
C GLU A 37 0.25 -9.21 -30.99
N HIS A 38 -0.53 -9.71 -30.02
CA HIS A 38 -1.38 -8.86 -29.17
C HIS A 38 -0.56 -7.94 -28.25
N ILE A 39 0.59 -8.42 -27.73
CA ILE A 39 1.53 -7.62 -26.95
C ILE A 39 2.22 -6.58 -27.84
N ARG A 40 2.66 -7.00 -29.03
CA ARG A 40 3.27 -6.11 -30.02
C ARG A 40 2.31 -5.00 -30.45
N ALA A 41 1.06 -5.36 -30.74
CA ALA A 41 0.01 -4.40 -31.10
C ALA A 41 -0.24 -3.40 -29.96
N LEU A 42 -0.24 -3.86 -28.70
CA LEU A 42 -0.37 -2.98 -27.54
C LEU A 42 0.83 -2.04 -27.42
N HIS A 43 2.06 -2.54 -27.59
CA HIS A 43 3.28 -1.74 -27.55
C HIS A 43 3.26 -0.62 -28.59
N ARG A 44 2.95 -0.97 -29.85
CA ARG A 44 2.81 0.00 -30.95
C ARG A 44 1.71 1.02 -30.74
N LEU A 45 0.65 0.66 -30.00
CA LEU A 45 -0.41 1.59 -29.65
C LEU A 45 0.09 2.71 -28.72
N GLY A 46 1.08 2.43 -27.86
CA GLY A 46 1.76 3.42 -27.02
C GLY A 46 0.99 3.89 -25.79
N TYR A 47 -0.19 3.32 -25.50
CA TYR A 47 -0.96 3.57 -24.29
C TYR A 47 -1.88 2.39 -23.96
N LEU A 48 -2.44 2.36 -22.75
CA LEU A 48 -3.43 1.35 -22.34
C LEU A 48 -4.83 1.76 -22.81
N PRO A 49 -5.47 1.05 -23.77
CA PRO A 49 -6.81 1.38 -24.27
C PRO A 49 -7.89 0.92 -23.30
N LEU A 50 -7.94 1.55 -22.14
CA LEU A 50 -8.86 1.23 -21.05
C LEU A 50 -9.62 2.47 -20.59
N HIS A 51 -10.86 2.26 -20.20
CA HIS A 51 -11.69 3.21 -19.48
C HIS A 51 -11.92 2.65 -18.09
N ILE A 52 -11.45 3.37 -17.08
CA ILE A 52 -11.55 2.98 -15.67
C ILE A 52 -12.46 3.98 -14.96
N LYS A 53 -13.49 3.49 -14.27
CA LYS A 53 -14.31 4.30 -13.36
C LYS A 53 -14.14 3.76 -11.95
N GLY A 54 -13.75 4.63 -11.03
CA GLY A 54 -13.71 4.34 -9.60
C GLY A 54 -14.72 5.20 -8.84
N LEU A 55 -15.16 4.74 -7.68
CA LEU A 55 -15.78 5.62 -6.70
C LEU A 55 -14.72 6.55 -6.09
N ASP A 56 -15.15 7.69 -5.55
CA ASP A 56 -14.25 8.61 -4.86
C ASP A 56 -13.55 7.90 -3.69
N GLU A 57 -12.24 8.06 -3.59
CA GLU A 57 -11.46 7.44 -2.51
C GLU A 57 -11.91 7.93 -1.13
N GLY A 58 -11.89 7.04 -0.13
CA GLY A 58 -12.45 7.30 1.20
C GLY A 58 -13.97 7.10 1.30
N SER A 59 -14.66 6.82 0.18
CA SER A 59 -16.08 6.46 0.20
C SER A 59 -16.36 5.21 1.01
N LYS A 60 -17.46 5.23 1.78
CA LYS A 60 -17.97 4.06 2.50
C LYS A 60 -18.97 3.32 1.63
N VAL A 61 -18.61 2.13 1.22
CA VAL A 61 -19.35 1.37 0.19
C VAL A 61 -19.93 0.10 0.81
N LYS A 62 -21.16 -0.25 0.43
CA LYS A 62 -21.81 -1.49 0.89
C LYS A 62 -21.21 -2.70 0.15
N MET A 63 -21.22 -3.85 0.80
CA MET A 63 -20.86 -5.11 0.14
C MET A 63 -21.68 -5.32 -1.13
N LYS A 64 -21.04 -5.91 -2.15
CA LYS A 64 -21.61 -6.17 -3.49
C LYS A 64 -21.90 -4.94 -4.34
N VAL A 65 -21.44 -3.75 -3.94
CA VAL A 65 -21.41 -2.56 -4.82
C VAL A 65 -20.02 -2.48 -5.46
N PRO A 66 -19.92 -2.38 -6.79
CA PRO A 66 -18.64 -2.26 -7.46
C PRO A 66 -17.97 -0.93 -7.11
N VAL A 67 -16.72 -0.99 -6.66
CA VAL A 67 -15.89 0.20 -6.35
C VAL A 67 -15.05 0.67 -7.54
N LEU A 68 -14.86 -0.23 -8.52
CA LEU A 68 -14.07 -0.02 -9.72
C LEU A 68 -14.72 -0.79 -10.88
N THR A 69 -14.78 -0.18 -12.06
CA THR A 69 -15.13 -0.86 -13.32
C THR A 69 -14.10 -0.54 -14.38
N ILE A 70 -13.73 -1.54 -15.19
CA ILE A 70 -12.73 -1.42 -16.25
C ILE A 70 -13.34 -1.96 -17.55
N THR A 71 -13.24 -1.20 -18.64
CA THR A 71 -13.64 -1.62 -19.98
C THR A 71 -12.56 -1.25 -20.98
N ASN A 72 -12.35 -2.06 -22.02
CA ASN A 72 -11.48 -1.68 -23.13
C ASN A 72 -12.15 -0.58 -23.99
N THR A 73 -11.34 0.33 -24.53
CA THR A 73 -11.79 1.39 -25.45
C THR A 73 -11.60 1.04 -26.92
N ARG A 74 -11.00 -0.12 -27.20
CA ARG A 74 -10.73 -0.67 -28.52
C ARG A 74 -11.00 -2.17 -28.52
N GLU A 75 -11.78 -2.67 -29.48
CA GLU A 75 -12.29 -4.05 -29.49
C GLU A 75 -11.16 -5.09 -29.52
N GLU A 76 -10.10 -4.82 -30.27
CA GLU A 76 -8.94 -5.72 -30.43
C GLU A 76 -8.13 -5.95 -29.14
N PHE A 77 -8.37 -5.14 -28.09
CA PHE A 77 -7.74 -5.25 -26.77
C PHE A 77 -8.69 -5.75 -25.67
N PHE A 78 -9.71 -6.53 -26.02
CA PHE A 78 -10.65 -7.12 -25.04
C PHE A 78 -9.96 -7.92 -23.92
N TRP A 79 -8.84 -8.58 -24.23
CA TRP A 79 -8.09 -9.42 -23.29
C TRP A 79 -7.43 -8.62 -22.16
N LEU A 80 -7.14 -7.33 -22.39
CA LEU A 80 -6.37 -6.49 -21.46
C LEU A 80 -7.12 -6.24 -20.15
N VAL A 81 -8.45 -6.21 -20.18
CA VAL A 81 -9.29 -5.97 -19.00
C VAL A 81 -9.02 -7.03 -17.92
N ASN A 82 -9.12 -8.32 -18.29
CA ASN A 82 -8.87 -9.41 -17.35
C ASN A 82 -7.38 -9.63 -17.10
N TYR A 83 -6.51 -9.25 -18.04
CA TYR A 83 -5.07 -9.33 -17.85
C TYR A 83 -4.60 -8.49 -16.64
N LEU A 84 -5.24 -7.35 -16.38
CA LEU A 84 -4.93 -6.49 -15.25
C LEU A 84 -5.66 -6.87 -13.94
N GLU A 85 -6.58 -7.84 -13.97
CA GLU A 85 -7.39 -8.23 -12.81
C GLU A 85 -6.51 -8.59 -11.61
N THR A 86 -5.51 -9.45 -11.82
CA THR A 86 -4.66 -9.96 -10.75
C THR A 86 -3.88 -8.84 -10.06
N VAL A 87 -3.24 -7.96 -10.83
CA VAL A 87 -2.43 -6.87 -10.25
C VAL A 87 -3.33 -5.85 -9.55
N ILE A 88 -4.46 -5.47 -10.14
CA ILE A 88 -5.39 -4.52 -9.52
C ILE A 88 -5.98 -5.10 -8.23
N SER A 89 -6.36 -6.37 -8.25
CA SER A 89 -6.90 -7.06 -7.09
C SER A 89 -5.86 -7.10 -5.97
N ALA A 90 -4.60 -7.44 -6.28
CA ALA A 90 -3.51 -7.51 -5.31
C ALA A 90 -3.18 -6.15 -4.67
N GLU A 91 -3.22 -5.07 -5.45
CA GLU A 91 -2.83 -3.73 -5.00
C GLU A 91 -3.94 -2.99 -4.23
N LEU A 92 -5.23 -3.26 -4.50
CA LEU A 92 -6.32 -2.46 -3.93
C LEU A 92 -6.93 -3.01 -2.63
N TRP A 93 -6.99 -4.34 -2.48
CA TRP A 93 -7.79 -4.95 -1.42
C TRP A 93 -7.32 -4.58 -0.02
N LYS A 94 -6.00 -4.54 0.19
CA LYS A 94 -5.42 -4.44 1.54
C LYS A 94 -5.55 -3.04 2.12
N ALA A 95 -5.28 -2.00 1.34
CA ALA A 95 -5.46 -0.61 1.78
C ALA A 95 -6.94 -0.34 2.16
N SER A 96 -7.87 -0.81 1.33
CA SER A 96 -9.32 -0.70 1.60
C SER A 96 -9.75 -1.47 2.85
N THR A 97 -9.18 -2.65 3.06
CA THR A 97 -9.43 -3.48 4.25
C THR A 97 -8.90 -2.80 5.51
N ASN A 98 -7.66 -2.31 5.48
CA ASN A 98 -7.05 -1.58 6.60
C ASN A 98 -7.85 -0.32 6.95
N ALA A 99 -8.26 0.46 5.95
CA ALA A 99 -9.11 1.64 6.15
C ALA A 99 -10.44 1.28 6.81
N THR A 100 -11.07 0.19 6.36
CA THR A 100 -12.32 -0.29 6.95
C THR A 100 -12.14 -0.70 8.40
N ILE A 101 -11.10 -1.49 8.70
CA ILE A 101 -10.80 -1.95 10.06
C ILE A 101 -10.51 -0.75 10.98
N ALA A 102 -9.65 0.17 10.55
CA ALA A 102 -9.32 1.38 11.32
C ALA A 102 -10.57 2.24 11.59
N HIS A 103 -11.44 2.41 10.59
CA HIS A 103 -12.70 3.14 10.76
C HIS A 103 -13.65 2.45 11.76
N HIS A 104 -13.69 1.12 11.78
CA HIS A 104 -14.46 0.37 12.77
C HIS A 104 -13.87 0.50 14.19
N TYR A 105 -12.55 0.48 14.34
CA TYR A 105 -11.91 0.82 15.62
C TYR A 105 -12.23 2.24 16.05
N ARG A 106 -12.16 3.22 15.14
CA ARG A 106 -12.50 4.62 15.43
C ARG A 106 -13.92 4.75 15.96
N LYS A 107 -14.89 4.05 15.37
CA LYS A 107 -16.28 4.01 15.87
C LYS A 107 -16.38 3.43 17.28
N ILE A 108 -15.66 2.35 17.57
CA ILE A 108 -15.63 1.73 18.90
C ILE A 108 -15.05 2.71 19.92
N CYS A 109 -13.91 3.34 19.61
CA CYS A 109 -13.29 4.34 20.47
C CYS A 109 -14.23 5.53 20.71
N GLN A 110 -14.87 6.06 19.66
CA GLN A 110 -15.86 7.14 19.77
C GLN A 110 -17.04 6.77 20.67
N MET A 111 -17.59 5.57 20.51
CA MET A 111 -18.71 5.09 21.30
C MET A 111 -18.37 5.03 22.79
N TRP A 112 -17.16 4.56 23.14
CA TRP A 112 -16.73 4.48 24.54
C TRP A 112 -16.31 5.83 25.10
N ALA A 113 -15.58 6.66 24.35
CA ALA A 113 -15.21 8.01 24.78
C ALA A 113 -16.46 8.83 25.13
N ALA A 114 -17.54 8.73 24.34
CA ALA A 114 -18.80 9.41 24.64
C ALA A 114 -19.47 8.96 25.95
N LYS A 115 -19.11 7.80 26.50
CA LYS A 115 -19.64 7.25 27.75
C LYS A 115 -18.73 7.52 28.95
N THR A 116 -17.41 7.66 28.72
CA THR A 116 -16.41 7.58 29.78
C THR A 116 -15.42 8.73 29.82
N CYS A 117 -15.47 9.65 28.85
CA CYS A 117 -14.50 10.75 28.72
C CYS A 117 -15.22 12.10 28.64
N ASP A 118 -14.54 13.13 29.12
CA ASP A 118 -15.05 14.52 29.09
C ASP A 118 -14.84 15.20 27.72
N ASP A 119 -13.93 14.66 26.89
CA ASP A 119 -13.66 15.12 25.53
C ASP A 119 -13.27 13.96 24.58
N VAL A 120 -13.07 14.29 23.31
CA VAL A 120 -12.73 13.35 22.23
C VAL A 120 -11.44 13.72 21.47
N ALA A 121 -10.65 14.69 21.97
CA ALA A 121 -9.47 15.19 21.28
C ALA A 121 -8.38 14.12 21.15
N HIS A 122 -8.34 13.18 22.09
CA HIS A 122 -7.40 12.06 22.13
C HIS A 122 -7.66 10.99 21.05
N LEU A 123 -8.85 10.96 20.44
CA LEU A 123 -9.25 9.86 19.55
C LEU A 123 -8.34 9.72 18.33
N ASP A 124 -7.78 10.82 17.83
CA ASP A 124 -6.87 10.80 16.68
C ASP A 124 -5.60 9.99 16.96
N PHE A 125 -5.18 9.86 18.21
CA PHE A 125 -3.97 9.13 18.60
C PHE A 125 -4.25 7.89 19.44
N GLN A 126 -5.52 7.57 19.69
CA GLN A 126 -5.93 6.47 20.57
C GLN A 126 -5.52 5.09 20.03
N CYS A 127 -5.44 4.93 18.71
CA CYS A 127 -4.96 3.72 18.06
C CYS A 127 -3.72 4.05 17.24
N HIS A 128 -2.57 3.51 17.65
CA HIS A 128 -1.28 3.74 17.02
C HIS A 128 -0.87 2.58 16.11
N ASP A 129 -0.40 2.89 14.91
CA ASP A 129 0.07 1.88 13.97
C ASP A 129 1.51 1.43 14.29
N PHE A 130 1.64 0.18 14.76
CA PHE A 130 2.91 -0.53 14.97
C PHE A 130 3.12 -1.68 13.96
N SER A 131 2.39 -1.67 12.85
CA SER A 131 2.30 -2.81 11.93
C SER A 131 3.55 -3.04 11.09
N PHE A 132 4.43 -2.04 10.92
CA PHE A 132 5.53 -2.07 9.93
C PHE A 132 6.23 -3.43 9.87
N ARG A 133 6.80 -3.90 10.99
CA ARG A 133 7.59 -5.15 11.04
C ARG A 133 6.77 -6.43 10.79
N GLY A 134 5.44 -6.34 10.79
CA GLY A 134 4.51 -7.45 10.53
C GLY A 134 3.93 -7.48 9.11
N MET A 135 4.29 -6.53 8.24
CA MET A 135 3.77 -6.44 6.87
C MET A 135 4.64 -7.22 5.88
N SER A 136 4.10 -7.49 4.67
CA SER A 136 4.71 -8.42 3.71
C SER A 136 5.88 -7.83 2.89
N GLY A 137 6.17 -6.53 3.03
CA GLY A 137 7.26 -5.87 2.32
C GLY A 137 7.15 -4.35 2.34
N MET A 138 8.16 -3.64 1.84
CA MET A 138 8.23 -2.18 1.94
C MET A 138 7.10 -1.43 1.23
N HIS A 139 6.71 -1.90 0.03
CA HIS A 139 5.58 -1.32 -0.70
C HIS A 139 4.26 -1.53 0.05
N ASP A 140 4.10 -2.72 0.63
CA ASP A 140 2.93 -3.09 1.42
C ASP A 140 2.78 -2.24 2.68
N VAL A 141 3.90 -2.05 3.40
CA VAL A 141 4.00 -1.16 4.56
C VAL A 141 3.55 0.25 4.19
N ALA A 142 4.09 0.79 3.10
CA ALA A 142 3.85 2.16 2.67
C ALA A 142 2.41 2.36 2.20
N GLN A 143 1.93 1.57 1.23
CA GLN A 143 0.62 1.75 0.64
C GLN A 143 -0.50 1.36 1.61
N ALA A 144 -0.46 0.15 2.20
CA ALA A 144 -1.56 -0.35 3.00
C ALA A 144 -1.67 0.36 4.37
N GLY A 145 -0.56 0.91 4.88
CA GLY A 145 -0.54 1.72 6.10
C GLY A 145 -1.34 3.02 5.97
N THR A 146 -1.48 3.58 4.75
CA THR A 146 -2.30 4.78 4.53
C THR A 146 -3.77 4.57 4.91
N GLY A 147 -4.28 3.34 4.87
CA GLY A 147 -5.64 3.03 5.30
C GLY A 147 -5.87 3.38 6.78
N HIS A 148 -4.88 3.14 7.66
CA HIS A 148 -4.96 3.55 9.07
C HIS A 148 -5.03 5.07 9.23
N LEU A 149 -4.27 5.79 8.40
CA LEU A 149 -4.17 7.25 8.42
C LEU A 149 -5.48 7.97 8.06
N LEU A 150 -6.46 7.27 7.48
CA LEU A 150 -7.79 7.82 7.24
C LEU A 150 -8.62 7.98 8.52
N SER A 151 -8.28 7.25 9.59
CA SER A 151 -9.05 7.23 10.84
C SER A 151 -8.27 7.71 12.07
N PHE A 152 -6.94 7.63 12.02
CA PHE A 152 -6.03 7.95 13.11
C PHE A 152 -4.78 8.66 12.59
N LYS A 153 -4.10 9.37 13.48
CA LYS A 153 -2.88 10.14 13.22
C LYS A 153 -1.65 9.59 13.94
N GLY A 154 -1.82 8.60 14.82
CA GLY A 154 -0.70 7.92 15.48
C GLY A 154 -0.13 6.79 14.62
N THR A 155 1.15 6.90 14.23
CA THR A 155 1.83 5.85 13.46
C THR A 155 3.36 5.84 13.66
N ASP A 156 3.95 4.65 13.77
CA ASP A 156 5.41 4.43 13.61
C ASP A 156 5.78 3.93 12.21
N ASN A 157 4.78 3.81 11.33
CA ASN A 157 4.96 3.47 9.93
C ASN A 157 5.27 4.72 9.10
N ILE A 158 6.51 5.20 9.21
CA ILE A 158 7.02 6.35 8.44
C ILE A 158 6.79 6.19 6.93
N PRO A 159 7.01 5.02 6.29
CA PRO A 159 6.74 4.86 4.86
C PRO A 159 5.30 5.17 4.46
N ALA A 160 4.31 4.89 5.30
CA ALA A 160 2.91 5.23 5.00
C ALA A 160 2.67 6.74 4.95
N VAL A 161 3.33 7.51 5.82
CA VAL A 161 3.27 8.98 5.81
C VAL A 161 3.86 9.53 4.50
N LEU A 162 5.04 9.03 4.11
CA LEU A 162 5.70 9.44 2.87
C LEU A 162 4.88 9.06 1.64
N TYR A 163 4.25 7.89 1.65
CA TYR A 163 3.36 7.45 0.59
C TYR A 163 2.15 8.38 0.48
N ALA A 164 1.49 8.70 1.60
CA ALA A 164 0.36 9.61 1.63
C ALA A 164 0.73 10.99 1.07
N GLN A 165 1.85 11.58 1.49
CA GLN A 165 2.32 12.88 1.00
C GLN A 165 2.63 12.88 -0.49
N LYS A 166 3.19 11.77 -1.02
CA LYS A 166 3.54 11.65 -2.43
C LYS A 166 2.32 11.53 -3.33
N TYR A 167 1.36 10.70 -2.97
CA TYR A 167 0.22 10.35 -3.85
C TYR A 167 -1.05 11.15 -3.53
N TYR A 168 -1.16 11.72 -2.33
CA TYR A 168 -2.24 12.58 -1.88
C TYR A 168 -1.67 13.88 -1.31
N PRO A 169 -1.10 14.74 -2.16
CA PRO A 169 -0.48 15.98 -1.71
C PRO A 169 -1.51 16.84 -0.98
N THR A 170 -1.13 17.28 0.21
CA THR A 170 -1.92 18.16 1.07
C THR A 170 -1.24 19.53 1.17
N ALA A 171 -1.89 20.51 1.83
CA ALA A 171 -1.27 21.79 2.11
C ALA A 171 0.02 21.59 2.93
N GLU A 172 0.99 22.51 2.80
CA GLU A 172 2.32 22.38 3.41
C GLU A 172 2.28 22.25 4.94
N ASP A 173 1.26 22.83 5.58
CA ASP A 173 1.01 22.80 7.02
C ASP A 173 0.05 21.68 7.46
N TYR A 174 -0.39 20.82 6.54
CA TYR A 174 -1.32 19.75 6.88
C TYR A 174 -0.64 18.66 7.70
N PHE A 175 -1.12 18.48 8.92
CA PHE A 175 -0.64 17.43 9.81
C PHE A 175 -1.21 16.05 9.41
N VAL A 176 -0.40 15.25 8.71
CA VAL A 176 -0.77 13.89 8.27
C VAL A 176 -0.78 12.91 9.44
N ALA A 177 0.33 12.83 10.19
CA ALA A 177 0.50 11.87 11.27
C ALA A 177 1.69 12.26 12.18
N GLY A 178 1.77 11.64 13.36
CA GLY A 178 2.90 11.80 14.27
C GLY A 178 3.11 10.62 15.19
N SER A 179 4.24 10.67 15.89
CA SER A 179 4.61 9.72 16.94
C SER A 179 5.37 10.44 18.06
N ILE A 180 5.75 9.67 19.09
CA ILE A 180 6.55 10.11 20.23
C ILE A 180 7.77 9.19 20.38
N PRO A 181 8.87 9.66 20.97
CA PRO A 181 9.95 8.77 21.39
C PRO A 181 9.41 7.69 22.36
N ALA A 182 9.64 6.42 22.03
CA ALA A 182 9.26 5.27 22.85
C ALA A 182 10.47 4.33 23.01
N THR A 183 10.59 3.69 24.17
CA THR A 183 11.60 2.65 24.40
C THR A 183 11.12 1.30 23.88
N GLU A 184 12.06 0.44 23.49
CA GLU A 184 11.79 -0.96 23.17
C GLU A 184 12.62 -1.89 24.06
N HIS A 185 12.34 -3.19 23.98
CA HIS A 185 12.97 -4.21 24.82
C HIS A 185 14.50 -4.14 24.80
N SER A 186 15.12 -3.90 23.64
CA SER A 186 16.58 -3.81 23.50
C SER A 186 17.16 -2.70 24.38
N VAL A 187 16.56 -1.50 24.35
CA VAL A 187 16.99 -0.35 25.15
C VAL A 187 16.86 -0.63 26.65
N MET A 188 15.78 -1.28 27.07
CA MET A 188 15.54 -1.60 28.48
C MET A 188 16.48 -2.69 28.99
N CYS A 189 16.76 -3.73 28.19
CA CYS A 189 17.66 -4.83 28.57
C CYS A 189 19.15 -4.45 28.54
N MET A 190 19.54 -3.42 27.79
CA MET A 190 20.92 -2.92 27.74
C MET A 190 21.35 -2.17 29.02
N GLY A 191 20.41 -1.75 29.86
CA GLY A 191 20.69 -1.01 31.09
C GLY A 191 21.29 -1.84 32.24
N GLU A 192 21.26 -3.18 32.17
CA GLU A 192 21.74 -4.03 33.26
C GLU A 192 23.27 -4.21 33.27
N GLN A 193 23.95 -4.17 32.12
CA GLN A 193 25.42 -4.38 32.08
C GLN A 193 26.20 -3.19 32.64
N ALA A 194 25.71 -1.96 32.53
CA ALA A 194 26.45 -0.77 32.98
C ALA A 194 26.53 -0.60 34.51
N ASN A 195 25.73 -1.36 35.27
CA ASN A 195 25.74 -1.36 36.74
C ASN A 195 26.37 -2.61 37.37
N GLY A 196 26.68 -3.65 36.58
CA GLY A 196 27.27 -4.90 37.07
C GLY A 196 28.77 -4.83 37.39
N ASP A 197 29.51 -3.91 36.77
CA ASP A 197 30.98 -3.84 36.87
C ASP A 197 31.52 -2.87 37.94
N ARG A 198 30.67 -2.27 38.77
CA ARG A 198 31.13 -1.33 39.83
C ARG A 198 31.48 -1.98 41.17
N ASN A 199 31.40 -3.31 41.29
CA ASN A 199 31.62 -4.04 42.54
C ASN A 199 32.72 -5.11 42.48
N VAL A 200 33.69 -5.00 41.56
CA VAL A 200 34.88 -5.86 41.57
C VAL A 200 35.96 -5.19 42.42
N PRO A 201 36.32 -5.71 43.61
CA PRO A 201 37.45 -5.18 44.36
C PRO A 201 38.76 -5.45 43.60
N PRO A 202 39.76 -4.56 43.68
CA PRO A 202 41.03 -4.76 43.00
C PRO A 202 41.75 -5.99 43.57
N PRO A 203 42.49 -6.75 42.74
CA PRO A 203 43.23 -7.91 43.20
C PRO A 203 44.39 -7.49 44.12
N ASP A 204 44.57 -8.24 45.21
CA ASP A 204 45.65 -8.11 46.20
C ASP A 204 47.07 -8.24 45.60
#